data_AF-A0A9P5T5W1-F1
#
_entry.id   AF-A0A9P5T5W1-F1
#
_cell.length_a   1.000
_cell.length_b   1.000
_cell.length_c   1.000
_cell.angle_alpha   90.00
_cell.angle_beta   90.00
_cell.angle_gamma   90.00
#
_symmetry.space_group_name_H-M   'P 1'
#
loop_
_entity.id
_entity.type
_entity.pdbx_description
1 polymer ?
#
loop_
_entity_poly.entity_id
_entity_poly.type
_entity_poly.pdbx_seq_one_letter_code
_entity_poly.pdbx_strand_id
1 'polypeptide(L)' 'FPALQYVYKILSEEPPDPLPHTLPLTPLDAQDGFIHLSAGWRVPQTTTLYFGSHTTIWLLRVDTEAARGEKARFEW' A
#
# COMPACT_ATOMS: atom_id res chain seq x y z
N PHE A 1 -7.66 -1.34 -17.92
CA PHE A 1 -7.32 -2.52 -17.09
C PHE A 1 -8.56 -2.95 -16.32
N PRO A 2 -8.80 -4.26 -16.11
CA PRO A 2 -9.90 -4.69 -15.23
C PRO A 2 -9.72 -4.05 -13.85
N ALA A 3 -10.83 -3.74 -13.18
CA ALA A 3 -10.79 -3.22 -11.83
C ALA A 3 -10.08 -4.23 -10.92
N LEU A 4 -9.03 -3.80 -10.23
CA LEU A 4 -8.29 -4.65 -9.31
C LEU A 4 -9.10 -4.79 -8.02
N GLN A 5 -9.45 -6.01 -7.63
CA GLN A 5 -10.14 -6.27 -6.37
C GLN A 5 -9.28 -5.85 -5.17
N TYR A 6 -7.97 -6.07 -5.26
CA TYR A 6 -7.03 -5.76 -4.19
C TYR A 6 -5.86 -4.91 -4.68
N VAL A 7 -5.46 -4.00 -3.82
CA VAL A 7 -4.21 -3.25 -3.91
C VAL A 7 -3.45 -3.39 -2.59
N TYR A 8 -2.15 -3.13 -2.62
CA TYR A 8 -1.25 -3.45 -1.53
C TYR A 8 -0.48 -2.22 -1.08
N LYS A 9 -0.50 -1.94 0.22
CA LYS A 9 0.49 -1.07 0.86
C LYS A 9 1.67 -1.93 1.28
N ILE A 10 2.87 -1.54 0.87
CA ILE A 10 4.12 -2.22 1.21
C ILE A 10 4.74 -1.46 2.39
N LEU A 11 5.09 -2.19 3.45
CA LEU A 11 5.76 -1.66 4.63
C LEU A 11 7.12 -2.33 4.81
N SER A 12 8.10 -1.54 5.22
CA SER A 12 9.44 -2.00 5.59
C SER A 12 9.53 -2.56 7.01
N GLU A 13 8.54 -2.25 7.85
CA GLU A 13 8.47 -2.63 9.26
C GLU A 13 7.16 -3.39 9.53
N GLU A 14 7.20 -4.23 10.57
CA GLU A 14 6.03 -4.98 11.01
C GLU A 14 4.93 -4.01 11.48
N PRO A 15 3.71 -4.09 10.92
CA PRO A 15 2.62 -3.25 11.37
C PRO A 15 2.18 -3.66 12.80
N PRO A 16 1.63 -2.73 13.59
CA PRO A 16 1.06 -3.08 14.90
C PRO A 16 -0.07 -4.11 14.78
N ASP A 17 -0.17 -5.00 15.77
CA ASP A 17 -1.26 -5.98 15.91
C ASP A 17 -1.96 -5.78 17.28
N PRO A 18 -3.25 -5.36 17.30
CA PRO A 18 -4.13 -5.15 16.15
C PRO A 18 -3.77 -3.90 15.34
N LEU A 19 -4.12 -3.93 14.05
CA LEU A 19 -3.96 -2.76 13.17
C LEU A 19 -4.75 -1.56 13.73
N PRO A 20 -4.13 -0.38 13.86
CA PRO A 20 -4.82 0.81 14.32
C PRO A 20 -5.82 1.30 13.26
N HIS A 21 -6.78 2.12 13.67
CA HIS A 21 -7.76 2.72 12.75
C HIS A 21 -7.10 3.60 11.69
N THR A 22 -5.96 4.21 12.01
CA THR A 22 -5.14 5.00 11.09
C THR A 22 -3.68 4.60 11.23
N LEU A 23 -2.99 4.49 10.09
CA LEU A 23 -1.54 4.29 10.05
C LEU A 23 -0.88 5.64 9.78
N PRO A 24 0.33 5.87 10.35
CA PRO A 24 1.11 7.05 10.00
C PRO A 24 1.43 7.04 8.50
N LEU A 25 1.39 8.22 7.87
CA LEU A 25 1.86 8.37 6.50
C LEU A 25 3.37 8.14 6.45
N THR A 26 3.82 7.47 5.39
CA THR A 26 5.26 7.44 5.10
C THR A 26 5.72 8.84 4.69
N PRO A 27 7.00 9.20 4.85
CA PRO A 27 7.52 10.48 4.37
C PRO A 27 7.22 10.74 2.89
N LEU A 28 7.26 9.69 2.06
CA LEU A 28 6.93 9.76 0.64
C LEU A 28 5.45 10.07 0.41
N ASP A 29 4.54 9.36 1.07
CA ASP A 29 3.09 9.62 0.94
C ASP A 29 2.71 11.03 1.43
N ALA A 30 3.35 11.49 2.51
CA ALA A 30 3.13 12.83 3.04
C ALA A 30 3.66 13.92 2.09
N GLN A 31 4.78 13.67 1.42
CA GLN A 31 5.36 14.58 0.42
C GLN A 31 4.47 14.68 -0.82
N ASP A 32 3.98 13.55 -1.33
CA ASP A 32 3.23 13.51 -2.59
C ASP A 32 1.72 13.79 -2.40
N GLY A 33 1.22 13.73 -1.16
CA GLY A 33 -0.16 14.04 -0.81
C GLY A 33 -1.16 12.90 -1.09
N PHE A 34 -0.68 11.69 -1.37
CA PHE A 34 -1.49 10.49 -1.54
C PHE A 34 -0.76 9.24 -1.06
N ILE A 35 -1.51 8.16 -0.80
CA ILE A 35 -0.95 6.89 -0.35
C ILE A 35 -0.52 6.06 -1.56
N HIS A 36 0.77 5.76 -1.66
CA HIS A 36 1.30 4.85 -2.66
C HIS A 36 0.84 3.42 -2.38
N LEU A 37 0.13 2.85 -3.35
CA LEU A 37 -0.35 1.48 -3.36
C LEU A 37 0.14 0.78 -4.63
N SER A 38 0.34 -0.53 -4.54
CA SER A 38 0.74 -1.36 -5.68
C SER A 38 -0.38 -2.32 -6.07
N ALA A 39 -0.58 -2.49 -7.37
CA ALA A 39 -1.26 -3.68 -7.88
C ALA A 39 -0.45 -4.93 -7.48
N GLY A 40 -1.11 -6.06 -7.21
CA GLY A 40 -0.43 -7.27 -6.73
C GLY A 40 0.72 -7.72 -7.64
N TRP A 41 0.52 -7.65 -8.96
CA TRP A 41 1.55 -8.00 -9.94
C TRP A 41 2.72 -6.99 -10.01
N ARG A 42 2.55 -5.76 -9.52
CA ARG A 42 3.63 -4.76 -9.41
C ARG A 42 4.47 -4.90 -8.14
N VAL A 43 3.97 -5.61 -7.11
CA VAL A 43 4.66 -5.72 -5.82
C VAL A 43 6.13 -6.12 -5.97
N PRO A 44 6.51 -7.18 -6.74
CA PRO A 44 7.92 -7.56 -6.88
C PRO A 44 8.81 -6.46 -7.49
N GLN A 45 8.27 -5.70 -8.44
CA GLN A 45 8.99 -4.59 -9.06
C GLN A 45 9.13 -3.42 -8.08
N THR A 46 8.04 -3.05 -7.39
CA THR A 46 8.05 -1.99 -6.38
C THR A 46 9.04 -2.32 -5.24
N THR A 47 9.07 -3.57 -4.77
CA THR A 47 10.00 -3.98 -3.70
C THR A 47 11.45 -3.92 -4.14
N THR A 48 11.73 -4.26 -5.40
CA THR A 48 13.09 -4.17 -5.96
C THR A 48 13.56 -2.70 -6.01
N LEU A 49 12.69 -1.77 -6.39
CA LEU A 49 13.04 -0.36 -6.56
C LEU A 49 13.18 0.39 -5.22
N TYR A 50 12.31 0.11 -4.25
CA TYR A 50 12.17 0.95 -3.06
C TYR A 50 12.50 0.24 -1.74
N PHE A 51 12.61 -1.09 -1.73
CA PHE A 51 12.79 -1.89 -0.51
C PHE A 51 14.01 -2.83 -0.61
N GLY A 52 14.94 -2.60 -1.54
CA GLY A 52 16.07 -3.50 -1.80
C GLY A 52 17.04 -3.72 -0.63
N SER A 53 17.02 -2.84 0.38
CA SER A 53 17.79 -3.00 1.62
C SER A 53 17.10 -3.89 2.68
N HIS A 54 15.84 -4.26 2.47
CA HIS A 54 15.04 -5.03 3.43
C HIS A 54 14.98 -6.51 3.03
N THR A 55 15.26 -7.40 3.98
CA THR A 55 15.11 -8.85 3.79
C THR A 55 13.69 -9.34 4.09
N THR A 56 12.89 -8.51 4.74
CA THR A 56 11.51 -8.79 5.12
C THR A 56 10.68 -7.55 4.84
N ILE A 57 9.49 -7.78 4.28
CA ILE A 57 8.50 -6.74 3.99
C ILE A 57 7.14 -7.24 4.47
N TRP A 58 6.24 -6.29 4.71
CA TRP A 58 4.87 -6.57 5.10
C TRP A 58 3.91 -6.00 4.06
N LEU A 59 2.85 -6.74 3.77
CA LEU A 59 1.84 -6.35 2.80
C LEU A 59 0.49 -6.17 3.50
N LEU A 60 -0.02 -4.95 3.48
CA LEU A 60 -1.41 -4.69 3.84
C LEU A 60 -2.26 -4.77 2.59
N ARG A 61 -3.15 -5.75 2.56
CA ARG A 61 -4.11 -5.93 1.46
C ARG A 61 -5.33 -5.03 1.69
N VAL A 62 -5.59 -4.16 0.73
CA VAL A 62 -6.73 -3.25 0.73
C VAL A 62 -7.72 -3.71 -0.32
N ASP A 63 -8.96 -3.96 0.10
CA ASP A 63 -10.08 -4.20 -0.79
C ASP A 63 -10.52 -2.88 -1.44
N THR A 64 -10.51 -2.83 -2.78
CA THR A 64 -10.77 -1.59 -3.49
C THR A 64 -12.24 -1.19 -3.51
N GLU A 65 -13.17 -2.15 -3.37
CA GLU A 65 -14.59 -1.84 -3.28
C GLU A 65 -14.92 -1.25 -1.91
N ALA A 66 -14.42 -1.86 -0.83
CA ALA A 66 -14.55 -1.32 0.52
C ALA A 66 -13.94 0.08 0.63
N ALA A 67 -12.74 0.28 0.10
CA ALA A 67 -12.07 1.58 0.11
C ALA A 67 -12.85 2.64 -0.69
N ARG A 68 -13.44 2.28 -1.85
CA ARG A 68 -14.31 3.19 -2.60
C ARG A 68 -15.59 3.52 -1.84
N GLY A 69 -16.13 2.59 -1.06
CA GLY A 69 -17.22 2.85 -0.12
C GLY A 69 -16.87 3.96 0.88
N GLU A 70 -15.61 4.00 1.31
CA GLU A 70 -15.02 5.07 2.14
C GLU A 70 -14.49 6.27 1.32
N LYS A 71 -14.96 6.43 0.08
CA LYS A 71 -14.65 7.54 -0.85
C LYS A 71 -13.21 7.60 -1.35
N ALA A 72 -12.44 6.50 -1.26
CA ALA A 72 -11.12 6.44 -1.87
C ALA A 72 -11.19 6.56 -3.40
N ARG A 73 -10.20 7.26 -3.97
CA ARG A 73 -9.97 7.35 -5.42
C ARG A 73 -8.64 6.67 -5.75
N PHE A 74 -8.62 5.90 -6.83
CA PHE A 74 -7.44 5.20 -7.30
C PHE A 74 -7.06 5.72 -8.68
N GLU A 75 -5.81 6.17 -8.78
CA GLU A 75 -5.19 6.68 -10.01
C GLU A 75 -3.97 5.79 -10.32
N TRP A 76 -3.70 5.55 -11.61
CA TRP A 76 -2.75 4.54 -12.09
C TRP A 76 -1.65 5.13 -12.97
#